data_AF-A0A8C5E679-F1
#
_entry.id   AF-A0A8C5E679-F1
#
_cell.length_a   1.000
_cell.length_b   1.000
_cell.length_c   1.000
_cell.angle_alpha   90.00
_cell.angle_beta   90.00
_cell.angle_gamma   90.00
#
_symmetry.space_group_name_H-M   'P 1'
#
loop_
_entity.id
_entity.type
_entity.pdbx_description
1 polymer ?
#
loop_
_entity_poly.entity_id
_entity_poly.type
_entity_poly.pdbx_seq_one_letter_code
_entity_poly.pdbx_strand_id
1 'polypeptide(L)'
;MDERSGGHHRLIIVLLMVLLFGVLMIQYACPSKSECYMLHQLGSWLAVGRKAGPGYLGTDPQDGALARFVPRFNFTKADLNRVVDFNIKGDDVIVFLNIQLERPCECHAGQKKCTCLRPGKKETWLFSRFSTGWSCGLHADWTELTSCVPTRMDSQEVAKNLPRPLVPLLSEWRHVQRGATWKASLHVCEGRSPTLSELPNCYPGDDWSGCSLQEFIDCQYNLANNRQTRMLADLSLVGCYNVSTMSEDERWAVLLESAKRNLRGMAFFGLTEYQRKTQYLFERTFNLEFIAPFTQLNGTRAASVDVPPQTQHTILQLNKWDVQLYEYARDLFLQRFQVARQQERRQARERRQQERRRLRGRVDWWDLEENLTMDDYLDNVEQW
;
A
#
# COMPACT_ATOMS: atom_id res chain seq x y z
N MET A 1 -49.11 48.91 -32.22
CA MET A 1 -47.83 48.31 -31.79
C MET A 1 -47.94 47.99 -30.30
N ASP A 2 -47.12 47.06 -29.78
CA ASP A 2 -46.89 46.74 -28.34
C ASP A 2 -47.43 45.46 -27.68
N GLU A 3 -48.15 44.56 -28.36
CA GLU A 3 -48.45 43.23 -27.74
C GLU A 3 -47.23 42.28 -27.68
N ARG A 4 -46.20 42.50 -28.52
CA ARG A 4 -45.01 41.62 -28.54
C ARG A 4 -44.04 41.83 -27.38
N SER A 5 -44.16 42.95 -26.65
CA SER A 5 -43.22 43.33 -25.57
C SER A 5 -43.48 42.58 -24.27
N GLY A 6 -44.75 42.44 -23.88
CA GLY A 6 -45.15 41.86 -22.58
C GLY A 6 -44.77 40.39 -22.40
N GLY A 7 -44.80 39.59 -23.46
CA GLY A 7 -44.40 38.17 -23.43
C GLY A 7 -42.91 37.98 -23.14
N HIS A 8 -42.04 38.75 -23.81
CA HIS A 8 -40.60 38.70 -23.58
C HIS A 8 -40.22 39.20 -22.18
N HIS A 9 -40.84 40.28 -21.69
CA HIS A 9 -40.60 40.76 -20.32
C HIS A 9 -40.97 39.71 -19.26
N ARG A 10 -42.11 39.03 -19.39
CA ARG A 10 -42.50 37.95 -18.47
C ARG A 10 -41.54 36.75 -18.53
N LEU A 11 -41.08 36.37 -19.73
CA LEU A 11 -40.10 35.29 -19.90
C LEU A 11 -38.75 35.64 -19.25
N ILE A 12 -38.28 36.87 -19.42
CA ILE A 12 -37.04 37.38 -18.80
C ILE A 12 -37.15 37.37 -17.27
N ILE A 13 -38.29 37.81 -16.71
CA ILE A 13 -38.53 37.78 -15.26
C ILE A 13 -38.51 36.34 -14.72
N VAL A 14 -39.17 35.39 -15.40
CA VAL A 14 -39.14 33.97 -15.00
C VAL A 14 -37.72 33.40 -15.05
N LEU A 15 -36.96 33.68 -16.11
CA LEU A 15 -35.57 33.23 -16.22
C LEU A 15 -34.68 33.82 -15.12
N LEU A 16 -34.83 35.11 -14.80
CA LEU A 16 -34.10 35.76 -13.69
C LEU A 16 -34.45 35.15 -12.33
N MET A 17 -35.73 34.85 -12.08
CA MET A 17 -36.17 34.20 -10.84
C MET A 17 -35.62 32.78 -10.69
N VAL A 18 -35.59 31.99 -11.77
CA VAL A 18 -34.96 30.65 -11.78
C VAL A 18 -33.45 30.74 -11.54
N LEU A 19 -32.78 31.74 -12.11
CA LEU A 19 -31.34 31.93 -11.96
C LEU A 19 -30.99 32.39 -10.54
N LEU A 20 -31.76 33.31 -9.95
CA LEU A 20 -31.65 33.71 -8.54
C LEU A 20 -31.89 32.54 -7.59
N PHE A 21 -32.94 31.75 -7.82
CA PHE A 21 -33.22 30.56 -7.01
C PHE A 21 -32.08 29.54 -7.10
N GLY A 22 -31.52 29.31 -8.30
CA GLY A 22 -30.34 28.47 -8.50
C GLY A 22 -29.12 28.94 -7.70
N VAL A 23 -28.83 30.25 -7.71
CA VAL A 23 -27.73 30.84 -6.93
C VAL A 23 -27.96 30.68 -5.42
N LEU A 24 -29.18 30.92 -4.93
CA LEU A 24 -29.52 30.76 -3.52
C LEU A 24 -29.40 29.29 -3.06
N MET A 25 -29.88 28.34 -3.88
CA MET A 25 -29.74 26.91 -3.59
C MET A 25 -28.26 26.46 -3.59
N ILE A 26 -27.43 27.00 -4.48
CA ILE A 26 -25.98 26.74 -4.49
C ILE A 26 -25.29 27.35 -3.26
N GLN A 27 -25.65 28.57 -2.85
CA GLN A 27 -25.11 29.18 -1.62
C GLN A 27 -25.54 28.43 -0.34
N TYR A 28 -26.78 27.92 -0.30
CA TYR A 28 -27.28 27.13 0.82
C TYR A 28 -26.65 25.74 0.90
N ALA A 29 -26.45 25.07 -0.24
CA ALA A 29 -25.82 23.74 -0.31
C ALA A 29 -24.28 23.78 -0.18
N CYS A 30 -23.63 24.87 -0.61
CA CYS A 30 -22.18 25.06 -0.57
C CYS A 30 -21.80 26.40 0.07
N PRO A 31 -21.92 26.55 1.41
CA PRO A 31 -21.66 27.82 2.11
C PRO A 31 -20.18 28.21 2.21
N SER A 32 -19.23 27.34 1.80
CA SER A 32 -17.81 27.67 1.71
C SER A 32 -17.23 27.36 0.32
N LYS A 33 -16.30 28.21 -0.15
CA LYS A 33 -15.76 28.17 -1.52
C LYS A 33 -14.86 26.97 -1.83
N SER A 34 -14.50 26.14 -0.85
CA SER A 34 -13.47 25.10 -0.99
C SER A 34 -13.98 23.69 -1.29
N GLU A 35 -15.27 23.37 -1.05
CA GLU A 35 -15.75 21.98 -1.10
C GLU A 35 -17.10 21.77 -1.82
N CYS A 36 -17.25 22.32 -3.05
CA CYS A 36 -18.45 22.12 -3.86
C CYS A 36 -18.20 21.18 -5.06
N TYR A 37 -18.27 19.86 -4.82
CA TYR A 37 -17.97 18.82 -5.81
C TYR A 37 -18.86 18.86 -7.08
N MET A 38 -20.09 19.36 -6.95
CA MET A 38 -21.09 19.45 -8.03
C MET A 38 -20.70 20.40 -9.18
N LEU A 39 -20.02 21.51 -8.87
CA LEU A 39 -19.62 22.51 -9.88
C LEU A 39 -18.54 21.97 -10.83
N HIS A 40 -17.74 21.01 -10.37
CA HIS A 40 -16.70 20.37 -11.18
C HIS A 40 -17.27 19.44 -12.27
N GLN A 41 -18.46 18.88 -12.08
CA GLN A 41 -19.14 18.05 -13.10
C GLN A 41 -19.74 18.90 -14.22
N LEU A 42 -20.32 20.06 -13.92
CA LEU A 42 -20.89 20.96 -14.93
C LEU A 42 -19.82 21.55 -15.86
N GLY A 43 -18.63 21.89 -15.32
CA GLY A 43 -17.49 22.30 -16.15
C GLY A 43 -17.03 21.23 -17.14
N SER A 44 -17.24 19.95 -16.83
CA SER A 44 -16.88 18.83 -17.72
C SER A 44 -17.83 18.65 -18.90
N TRP A 45 -19.06 19.17 -18.85
CA TRP A 45 -20.03 19.08 -19.97
C TRP A 45 -19.75 20.12 -21.07
N LEU A 46 -19.31 21.32 -20.70
CA LEU A 46 -18.99 22.39 -21.66
C LEU A 46 -17.66 22.16 -22.41
N ALA A 47 -16.85 21.18 -21.98
CA ALA A 47 -15.58 20.82 -22.62
C ALA A 47 -15.72 19.80 -23.77
N VAL A 48 -16.92 19.31 -24.07
CA VAL A 48 -17.18 18.27 -25.11
C VAL A 48 -17.19 18.92 -26.51
N GLY A 49 -16.00 19.32 -26.97
CA GLY A 49 -15.81 20.03 -28.25
C GLY A 49 -14.60 19.58 -29.09
N ARG A 50 -13.89 18.51 -28.69
CA ARG A 50 -12.77 17.95 -29.47
C ARG A 50 -12.82 16.42 -29.49
N LYS A 51 -12.82 15.84 -30.70
CA LYS A 51 -12.81 14.40 -30.93
C LYS A 51 -11.50 13.77 -30.46
N ALA A 52 -11.57 12.84 -29.50
CA ALA A 52 -10.54 11.85 -29.22
C ALA A 52 -11.23 10.55 -28.74
N GLY A 53 -10.75 9.39 -29.20
CA GLY A 53 -11.38 8.09 -28.96
C GLY A 53 -11.25 7.57 -27.52
N PRO A 54 -11.96 6.47 -27.18
CA PRO A 54 -12.10 6.02 -25.80
C PRO A 54 -10.80 5.40 -25.27
N GLY A 55 -10.23 6.06 -24.26
CA GLY A 55 -9.10 5.56 -23.49
C GLY A 55 -9.13 6.17 -22.10
N TYR A 56 -9.80 5.49 -21.16
CA TYR A 56 -9.82 5.88 -19.75
C TYR A 56 -8.39 5.85 -19.18
N LEU A 57 -7.77 7.02 -19.13
CA LEU A 57 -6.53 7.28 -18.42
C LEU A 57 -6.66 8.64 -17.74
N GLY A 58 -7.51 8.68 -16.71
CA GLY A 58 -7.36 9.70 -15.69
C GLY A 58 -5.94 9.59 -15.13
N THR A 59 -5.15 10.64 -15.32
CA THR A 59 -3.80 10.72 -14.75
C THR A 59 -3.91 10.73 -13.23
N ASP A 60 -3.61 9.60 -12.60
CA ASP A 60 -3.49 9.50 -11.14
C ASP A 60 -2.48 10.57 -10.68
N PRO A 61 -2.81 11.44 -9.71
CA PRO A 61 -1.86 12.41 -9.15
C PRO A 61 -0.53 11.76 -8.71
N GLN A 62 -0.55 10.47 -8.36
CA GLN A 62 0.63 9.69 -7.99
C GLN A 62 1.54 9.31 -9.16
N ASP A 63 1.10 9.42 -10.43
CA ASP A 63 1.95 9.23 -11.62
C ASP A 63 2.87 10.44 -11.85
N GLY A 64 2.48 11.64 -11.39
CA GLY A 64 3.34 12.83 -11.40
C GLY A 64 4.61 12.66 -10.57
N ALA A 65 4.55 11.88 -9.48
CA ALA A 65 5.71 11.55 -8.66
C ALA A 65 6.72 10.63 -9.36
N LEU A 66 6.27 9.78 -10.31
CA LEU A 66 7.16 8.93 -11.10
C LEU A 66 7.85 9.69 -12.23
N ALA A 67 7.22 10.74 -12.76
CA ALA A 67 7.81 11.57 -13.82
C ALA A 67 9.08 12.34 -13.38
N ARG A 68 9.33 12.43 -12.07
CA ARG A 68 10.54 13.05 -11.48
C ARG A 68 11.39 12.07 -10.66
N PHE A 69 11.05 10.78 -10.65
CA PHE A 69 11.79 9.79 -9.89
C PHE A 69 13.12 9.44 -10.59
N VAL A 70 14.23 9.68 -9.90
CA VAL A 70 15.58 9.32 -10.34
C VAL A 70 16.11 8.21 -9.43
N PRO A 71 16.40 7.01 -9.96
CA PRO A 71 17.03 5.92 -9.23
C PRO A 71 18.31 6.38 -8.50
N ARG A 72 18.43 6.06 -7.21
CA ARG A 72 19.66 6.33 -6.43
C ARG A 72 20.55 5.10 -6.27
N PHE A 73 19.95 3.91 -6.15
CA PHE A 73 20.67 2.66 -5.95
C PHE A 73 20.54 1.76 -7.18
N ASN A 74 21.61 1.02 -7.49
CA ASN A 74 21.61 0.07 -8.60
C ASN A 74 21.16 -1.31 -8.10
N PHE A 75 19.88 -1.65 -8.34
CA PHE A 75 19.30 -2.93 -7.96
C PHE A 75 19.39 -3.95 -9.09
N THR A 76 19.64 -5.22 -8.76
CA THR A 76 19.72 -6.26 -9.79
C THR A 76 18.33 -6.57 -10.36
N LYS A 77 18.29 -7.21 -11.55
CA LYS A 77 17.05 -7.74 -12.11
C LYS A 77 16.35 -8.73 -11.13
N ALA A 78 17.11 -9.43 -10.29
CA ALA A 78 16.56 -10.29 -9.26
C ALA A 78 15.94 -9.49 -8.10
N ASP A 79 16.48 -8.33 -7.72
CA ASP A 79 15.91 -7.50 -6.65
C ASP A 79 14.62 -6.79 -7.06
N LEU A 80 14.52 -6.42 -8.34
CA LEU A 80 13.40 -5.67 -8.92
C LEU A 80 12.21 -6.55 -9.37
N ASN A 81 12.47 -7.82 -9.71
CA ASN A 81 11.41 -8.77 -10.05
C ASN A 81 11.05 -9.62 -8.84
N ARG A 82 9.84 -9.38 -8.30
CA ARG A 82 9.20 -10.22 -7.31
C ARG A 82 7.92 -10.76 -7.93
N VAL A 83 7.93 -12.05 -8.23
CA VAL A 83 6.77 -12.86 -8.60
C VAL A 83 6.86 -14.11 -7.74
N VAL A 84 5.78 -14.43 -7.05
CA VAL A 84 5.63 -15.59 -6.18
C VAL A 84 4.44 -16.37 -6.72
N ASP A 85 4.66 -17.64 -7.06
CA ASP A 85 3.59 -18.55 -7.47
C ASP A 85 2.84 -19.02 -6.21
N PHE A 86 2.05 -18.11 -5.64
CA PHE A 86 1.42 -18.31 -4.33
C PHE A 86 0.27 -19.30 -4.42
N ASN A 87 0.48 -20.49 -3.88
CA ASN A 87 -0.49 -21.57 -3.83
C ASN A 87 -1.20 -21.64 -2.47
N ILE A 88 -2.34 -20.95 -2.37
CA ILE A 88 -3.19 -20.97 -1.18
C ILE A 88 -3.67 -22.39 -0.78
N LYS A 89 -3.76 -23.34 -1.72
CA LYS A 89 -4.19 -24.73 -1.46
C LYS A 89 -3.03 -25.64 -1.02
N GLY A 90 -1.79 -25.26 -1.37
CA GLY A 90 -0.56 -25.89 -0.90
C GLY A 90 -0.22 -25.45 0.53
N ASP A 91 1.07 -25.24 0.77
CA ASP A 91 1.60 -24.98 2.11
C ASP A 91 2.12 -23.54 2.30
N ASP A 92 2.04 -22.70 1.26
CA ASP A 92 2.48 -21.30 1.31
C ASP A 92 1.72 -20.50 2.37
N VAL A 93 2.44 -19.66 3.11
CA VAL A 93 1.89 -18.78 4.15
C VAL A 93 2.27 -17.33 3.84
N ILE A 94 1.27 -16.47 3.69
CA ILE A 94 1.50 -15.02 3.67
C ILE A 94 1.53 -14.51 5.11
N VAL A 95 2.60 -13.81 5.47
CA VAL A 95 2.64 -13.03 6.70
C VAL A 95 2.07 -11.64 6.38
N PHE A 96 0.75 -11.44 6.61
CA PHE A 96 -0.06 -10.20 6.52
C PHE A 96 -1.02 -9.98 5.30
N LEU A 97 -2.20 -9.42 5.65
CA LEU A 97 -3.21 -8.72 4.82
C LEU A 97 -4.38 -9.50 4.16
N ASN A 98 -5.42 -8.74 3.81
CA ASN A 98 -6.82 -9.08 3.55
C ASN A 98 -7.18 -8.92 2.06
N ILE A 99 -7.56 -10.00 1.36
CA ILE A 99 -7.50 -10.13 -0.12
C ILE A 99 -8.80 -10.75 -0.66
N GLN A 100 -9.06 -10.71 -1.98
CA GLN A 100 -10.11 -11.52 -2.61
C GLN A 100 -9.67 -12.99 -2.72
N LEU A 101 -10.53 -13.92 -2.31
CA LEU A 101 -10.16 -15.33 -2.10
C LEU A 101 -11.30 -16.26 -2.53
N GLU A 102 -10.93 -17.46 -3.01
CA GLU A 102 -11.88 -18.56 -3.28
C GLU A 102 -12.68 -18.96 -2.03
N ARG A 103 -12.02 -18.96 -0.86
CA ARG A 103 -12.66 -18.98 0.46
C ARG A 103 -12.31 -17.67 1.19
N PRO A 104 -13.25 -16.72 1.34
CA PRO A 104 -13.05 -15.54 2.18
C PRO A 104 -12.73 -15.90 3.63
N CYS A 105 -12.01 -15.04 4.33
CA CYS A 105 -11.84 -15.19 5.78
C CYS A 105 -13.18 -14.99 6.51
N GLU A 106 -13.48 -15.86 7.46
CA GLU A 106 -14.69 -15.77 8.27
C GLU A 106 -14.48 -14.75 9.39
N CYS A 107 -15.05 -13.54 9.25
CA CYS A 107 -14.95 -12.43 10.19
C CYS A 107 -16.30 -12.16 10.86
N HIS A 108 -16.39 -12.34 12.18
CA HIS A 108 -17.62 -12.02 12.93
C HIS A 108 -17.56 -10.62 13.55
N ALA A 109 -18.69 -9.90 13.53
CA ALA A 109 -18.78 -8.57 14.14
C ALA A 109 -18.40 -8.60 15.64
N GLY A 110 -17.63 -7.61 16.09
CA GLY A 110 -17.08 -7.56 17.45
C GLY A 110 -15.81 -8.41 17.67
N GLN A 111 -15.56 -9.43 16.85
CA GLN A 111 -14.29 -10.15 16.88
C GLN A 111 -13.20 -9.38 16.13
N LYS A 112 -12.02 -9.28 16.73
CA LYS A 112 -10.85 -8.60 16.12
C LYS A 112 -9.94 -9.56 15.34
N LYS A 113 -10.30 -10.83 15.26
CA LYS A 113 -9.59 -11.92 14.60
C LYS A 113 -10.61 -12.67 13.74
N CYS A 114 -10.27 -12.91 12.47
CA CYS A 114 -11.03 -13.72 11.54
C CYS A 114 -10.39 -15.10 11.40
N THR A 115 -11.12 -16.04 10.79
CA THR A 115 -10.65 -17.39 10.51
C THR A 115 -10.31 -17.50 9.02
N CYS A 116 -9.01 -17.50 8.69
CA CYS A 116 -8.49 -17.48 7.31
C CYS A 116 -7.93 -18.85 6.90
N LEU A 117 -8.83 -19.79 6.62
CA LEU A 117 -8.47 -21.18 6.32
C LEU A 117 -8.25 -21.43 4.83
N ARG A 118 -7.39 -22.40 4.50
CA ARG A 118 -7.20 -22.88 3.12
C ARG A 118 -8.52 -23.48 2.59
N PRO A 119 -8.81 -23.37 1.28
CA PRO A 119 -9.93 -24.11 0.67
C PRO A 119 -9.78 -25.62 0.94
N GLY A 120 -10.81 -26.25 1.50
CA GLY A 120 -10.84 -27.69 1.77
C GLY A 120 -10.04 -28.20 2.99
N LYS A 121 -9.19 -27.38 3.63
CA LYS A 121 -8.43 -27.77 4.84
C LYS A 121 -8.85 -26.97 6.09
N LYS A 122 -8.35 -27.39 7.26
CA LYS A 122 -8.43 -26.67 8.55
C LYS A 122 -7.16 -25.86 8.89
N GLU A 123 -6.19 -25.84 7.98
CA GLU A 123 -4.96 -25.06 8.09
C GLU A 123 -5.18 -23.59 7.75
N THR A 124 -4.38 -22.71 8.36
CA THR A 124 -4.38 -21.27 8.08
C THR A 124 -3.32 -20.95 7.02
N TRP A 125 -3.63 -20.10 6.04
CA TRP A 125 -2.67 -19.63 5.01
C TRP A 125 -2.14 -18.21 5.27
N LEU A 126 -2.74 -17.50 6.23
CA LEU A 126 -2.42 -16.12 6.57
C LEU A 126 -1.93 -16.04 8.01
N PHE A 127 -0.67 -15.67 8.24
CA PHE A 127 -0.18 -15.34 9.57
C PHE A 127 -0.25 -13.82 9.78
N SER A 128 -1.16 -13.35 10.63
CA SER A 128 -1.37 -11.92 10.86
C SER A 128 -2.20 -11.61 12.10
N ARG A 129 -2.24 -10.32 12.46
CA ARG A 129 -3.18 -9.74 13.45
C ARG A 129 -4.55 -10.37 13.41
N PHE A 130 -5.11 -10.36 12.21
CA PHE A 130 -6.51 -10.56 11.94
C PHE A 130 -6.80 -12.03 11.62
N SER A 131 -5.85 -12.94 11.84
CA SER A 131 -5.95 -14.38 11.55
C SER A 131 -5.37 -15.24 12.67
N THR A 132 -4.07 -15.14 12.94
CA THR A 132 -3.33 -15.90 13.97
C THR A 132 -3.07 -15.11 15.26
N GLY A 133 -3.48 -13.83 15.32
CA GLY A 133 -3.33 -12.98 16.50
C GLY A 133 -1.89 -12.50 16.68
N TRP A 134 -1.29 -12.81 17.83
CA TRP A 134 0.16 -12.75 18.03
C TRP A 134 0.63 -14.09 18.58
N SER A 135 0.66 -15.10 17.72
CA SER A 135 1.24 -16.38 18.12
C SER A 135 2.77 -16.27 18.38
N CYS A 136 3.41 -15.17 17.96
CA CYS A 136 4.83 -14.86 18.16
C CYS A 136 5.14 -13.58 18.98
N GLY A 137 4.19 -13.09 19.80
CA GLY A 137 4.41 -11.95 20.69
C GLY A 137 3.97 -10.57 20.15
N LEU A 138 3.69 -9.62 21.05
CA LEU A 138 3.20 -8.29 20.69
C LEU A 138 4.27 -7.51 19.93
N HIS A 139 3.97 -7.09 18.70
CA HIS A 139 4.89 -6.39 17.80
C HIS A 139 6.15 -7.19 17.48
N ALA A 140 5.99 -8.52 17.36
CA ALA A 140 6.97 -9.45 16.83
C ALA A 140 7.73 -8.86 15.64
N ASP A 141 9.03 -8.63 15.82
CA ASP A 141 9.92 -8.10 14.79
C ASP A 141 10.47 -9.21 13.86
N TRP A 142 11.40 -8.86 12.95
CA TRP A 142 11.99 -9.83 12.04
C TRP A 142 12.70 -10.99 12.78
N THR A 143 13.36 -10.71 13.90
CA THR A 143 14.09 -11.71 14.70
C THR A 143 13.10 -12.64 15.41
N GLU A 144 12.04 -12.08 15.99
CA GLU A 144 10.96 -12.85 16.62
C GLU A 144 10.15 -13.67 15.60
N LEU A 145 9.79 -13.10 14.44
CA LEU A 145 8.97 -13.77 13.44
C LEU A 145 9.71 -14.91 12.73
N THR A 146 10.96 -14.72 12.33
CA THR A 146 11.71 -15.75 11.60
C THR A 146 12.04 -16.97 12.46
N SER A 147 12.22 -16.79 13.77
CA SER A 147 12.46 -17.86 14.74
C SER A 147 11.18 -18.57 15.21
N CYS A 148 10.04 -17.86 15.26
CA CYS A 148 8.79 -18.39 15.81
C CYS A 148 7.78 -18.91 14.77
N VAL A 149 7.62 -18.24 13.62
CA VAL A 149 6.52 -18.54 12.68
C VAL A 149 6.54 -19.97 12.13
N PRO A 150 7.69 -20.57 11.71
CA PRO A 150 7.70 -21.94 11.21
C PRO A 150 7.07 -22.93 12.21
N THR A 151 7.59 -22.95 13.44
CA THR A 151 7.10 -23.78 14.55
C THR A 151 5.61 -23.55 14.85
N ARG A 152 5.10 -22.33 14.68
CA ARG A 152 3.69 -21.96 14.93
C ARG A 152 2.74 -22.22 13.76
N MET A 153 3.25 -22.46 12.55
CA MET A 153 2.42 -22.90 11.43
C MET A 153 2.32 -24.43 11.38
N ASP A 154 3.36 -25.13 11.86
CA ASP A 154 3.36 -26.59 12.01
C ASP A 154 2.55 -27.08 13.24
N SER A 155 2.35 -26.23 14.25
CA SER A 155 1.58 -26.54 15.47
C SER A 155 0.28 -25.74 15.57
N GLN A 156 -0.82 -26.40 15.99
CA GLN A 156 -2.18 -25.82 15.98
C GLN A 156 -2.46 -24.77 17.09
N GLU A 157 -1.43 -24.18 17.73
CA GLU A 157 -1.62 -23.32 18.91
C GLU A 157 -1.70 -21.81 18.62
N VAL A 158 -2.81 -21.21 19.06
CA VAL A 158 -3.19 -19.81 18.80
C VAL A 158 -2.99 -18.91 20.04
N ALA A 159 -2.26 -17.79 19.91
CA ALA A 159 -2.07 -16.80 20.99
C ALA A 159 -2.31 -15.30 20.59
N LYS A 160 -2.28 -14.38 21.58
CA LYS A 160 -3.23 -13.24 21.73
C LYS A 160 -2.69 -11.81 21.41
N ASN A 161 -3.48 -10.99 20.68
CA ASN A 161 -3.77 -9.52 20.81
C ASN A 161 -2.74 -8.33 20.68
N LEU A 162 -2.72 -7.36 19.72
CA LEU A 162 -2.97 -7.27 18.25
C LEU A 162 -2.00 -6.27 17.50
N PRO A 163 -1.46 -6.55 16.28
CA PRO A 163 -0.57 -5.68 15.44
C PRO A 163 -1.07 -4.35 14.85
N ARG A 164 -0.22 -3.32 14.82
CA ARG A 164 -0.33 -2.19 13.87
C ARG A 164 0.85 -2.22 12.88
N PRO A 165 0.70 -1.63 11.67
CA PRO A 165 1.85 -1.36 10.80
C PRO A 165 2.87 -0.45 11.50
N LEU A 166 4.10 -0.46 11.00
CA LEU A 166 5.14 0.49 11.40
C LEU A 166 4.62 1.92 11.21
N VAL A 167 4.83 2.78 12.21
CA VAL A 167 4.30 4.15 12.25
C VAL A 167 5.45 5.16 12.30
N PRO A 168 5.34 6.32 11.63
CA PRO A 168 6.30 7.42 11.82
C PRO A 168 6.32 7.89 13.28
N LEU A 169 7.49 8.33 13.77
CA LEU A 169 7.70 8.68 15.19
C LEU A 169 6.62 9.61 15.78
N LEU A 170 6.19 10.65 15.06
CA LEU A 170 5.13 11.56 15.53
C LEU A 170 3.76 10.86 15.68
N SER A 171 3.48 9.85 14.87
CA SER A 171 2.28 9.02 15.00
C SER A 171 2.40 8.06 16.20
N GLU A 172 3.62 7.57 16.45
CA GLU A 172 3.94 6.75 17.63
C GLU A 172 3.77 7.56 18.92
N TRP A 173 4.43 8.71 19.04
CA TRP A 173 4.26 9.66 20.15
C TRP A 173 2.79 9.97 20.43
N ARG A 174 2.02 10.36 19.41
CA ARG A 174 0.58 10.65 19.59
C ARG A 174 -0.20 9.44 20.08
N HIS A 175 0.24 8.21 19.81
CA HIS A 175 -0.40 7.00 20.31
C HIS A 175 0.01 6.71 21.76
N VAL A 176 1.30 6.90 22.10
CA VAL A 176 1.87 6.77 23.45
C VAL A 176 1.27 7.78 24.43
N GLN A 177 1.17 9.04 24.02
CA GLN A 177 0.47 10.12 24.73
C GLN A 177 -0.99 9.77 25.08
N ARG A 178 -1.61 8.79 24.41
CA ARG A 178 -2.96 8.27 24.68
C ARG A 178 -2.97 6.90 25.38
N GLY A 179 -1.89 6.54 26.09
CA GLY A 179 -1.78 5.31 26.89
C GLY A 179 -1.27 4.08 26.13
N ALA A 180 -0.71 4.22 24.92
CA ALA A 180 -0.03 3.10 24.26
C ALA A 180 1.37 2.88 24.85
N THR A 181 1.69 1.64 25.22
CA THR A 181 2.99 1.27 25.79
C THR A 181 3.69 0.16 25.03
N TRP A 182 2.91 -0.77 24.49
CA TRP A 182 3.38 -2.07 24.00
C TRP A 182 4.16 -2.90 25.04
N LYS A 183 3.96 -2.67 26.34
CA LYS A 183 4.71 -3.34 27.44
C LYS A 183 4.56 -4.86 27.54
N ALA A 184 3.75 -5.49 26.68
CA ALA A 184 3.61 -6.94 26.55
C ALA A 184 4.34 -7.50 25.29
N SER A 185 5.17 -6.69 24.63
CA SER A 185 6.12 -7.13 23.62
C SER A 185 7.17 -8.03 24.26
N LEU A 186 7.48 -9.16 23.62
CA LEU A 186 8.38 -10.16 24.21
C LEU A 186 9.85 -9.82 23.96
N HIS A 187 10.15 -9.18 22.81
CA HIS A 187 11.50 -8.79 22.41
C HIS A 187 12.46 -9.99 22.43
N VAL A 188 11.99 -11.15 21.97
CA VAL A 188 12.77 -12.39 22.00
C VAL A 188 13.89 -12.34 20.98
N CYS A 189 15.11 -12.47 21.48
CA CYS A 189 16.33 -12.60 20.67
C CYS A 189 17.24 -13.64 21.34
N GLU A 190 17.83 -14.54 20.54
CA GLU A 190 18.59 -15.70 21.02
C GLU A 190 17.86 -16.51 22.11
N GLY A 191 16.55 -16.68 21.94
CA GLY A 191 15.71 -17.52 22.81
C GLY A 191 15.30 -16.90 24.15
N ARG A 192 15.64 -15.64 24.43
CA ARG A 192 15.25 -14.94 25.67
C ARG A 192 14.72 -13.52 25.42
N SER A 193 13.94 -13.02 26.36
CA SER A 193 13.60 -11.59 26.47
C SER A 193 14.75 -10.78 27.10
N PRO A 194 14.84 -9.47 26.83
CA PRO A 194 15.79 -8.59 27.49
C PRO A 194 15.43 -8.36 28.96
N THR A 195 16.46 -8.11 29.77
CA THR A 195 16.34 -7.62 31.15
C THR A 195 16.02 -6.13 31.19
N LEU A 196 15.51 -5.61 32.32
CA LEU A 196 15.28 -4.17 32.50
C LEU A 196 16.55 -3.31 32.43
N SER A 197 17.73 -3.91 32.62
CA SER A 197 19.03 -3.28 32.41
C SER A 197 19.45 -3.21 30.94
N GLU A 198 18.99 -4.15 30.11
CA GLU A 198 19.21 -4.12 28.65
C GLU A 198 18.15 -3.25 27.94
N LEU A 199 16.95 -3.14 28.54
CA LEU A 199 15.84 -2.38 27.99
C LEU A 199 15.04 -1.63 29.09
N PRO A 200 15.47 -0.42 29.49
CA PRO A 200 14.77 0.39 30.50
C PRO A 200 13.42 0.97 30.01
N ASN A 201 12.55 1.37 30.94
CA ASN A 201 11.22 1.97 30.65
C ASN A 201 11.25 3.50 30.68
N CYS A 202 10.71 4.17 29.66
CA CYS A 202 10.79 5.65 29.54
C CYS A 202 9.88 6.40 30.51
N TYR A 203 9.06 5.68 31.26
CA TYR A 203 8.02 6.22 32.11
C TYR A 203 7.97 5.41 33.42
N PRO A 204 7.72 6.07 34.56
CA PRO A 204 7.39 5.38 35.80
C PRO A 204 5.96 4.84 35.75
N GLY A 205 5.73 3.66 36.33
CA GLY A 205 4.37 3.11 36.50
C GLY A 205 3.82 2.41 35.25
N ASP A 206 2.52 2.63 34.98
CA ASP A 206 1.74 1.77 34.09
C ASP A 206 1.83 2.14 32.60
N ASP A 207 1.83 3.44 32.27
CA ASP A 207 1.96 3.95 30.91
C ASP A 207 2.61 5.34 30.85
N TRP A 208 2.76 5.87 29.63
CA TRP A 208 3.31 7.20 29.36
C TRP A 208 2.24 8.16 28.82
N SER A 209 1.00 8.02 29.30
CA SER A 209 -0.10 8.91 28.91
C SER A 209 0.21 10.37 29.26
N GLY A 210 -0.27 11.29 28.43
CA GLY A 210 -0.04 12.73 28.60
C GLY A 210 1.35 13.25 28.19
N CYS A 211 2.35 12.40 27.93
CA CYS A 211 3.72 12.85 27.63
C CYS A 211 3.80 13.91 26.52
N SER A 212 4.60 14.94 26.75
CA SER A 212 4.96 15.95 25.75
C SER A 212 5.85 15.34 24.66
N LEU A 213 5.98 16.04 23.53
CA LEU A 213 6.91 15.61 22.47
C LEU A 213 8.37 15.68 22.96
N GLN A 214 8.68 16.61 23.87
CA GLN A 214 10.03 16.82 24.39
C GLN A 214 10.46 15.66 25.29
N GLU A 215 9.65 15.30 26.30
CA GLU A 215 9.90 14.10 27.13
C GLU A 215 10.01 12.84 26.29
N PHE A 216 9.21 12.74 25.21
CA PHE A 216 9.22 11.59 24.32
C PHE A 216 10.55 11.43 23.56
N ILE A 217 11.14 12.53 23.07
CA ILE A 217 12.41 12.48 22.32
C ILE A 217 13.64 12.48 23.23
N ASP A 218 13.54 12.99 24.46
CA ASP A 218 14.65 13.04 25.42
C ASP A 218 14.96 11.68 26.07
N CYS A 219 14.02 10.73 26.04
CA CYS A 219 14.27 9.36 26.48
C CYS A 219 15.21 8.63 25.51
N GLN A 220 16.49 8.48 25.89
CA GLN A 220 17.54 7.86 25.08
C GLN A 220 17.20 6.43 24.61
N TYR A 221 16.57 5.64 25.47
CA TYR A 221 16.21 4.25 25.23
C TYR A 221 14.77 4.06 24.71
N ASN A 222 14.15 5.13 24.17
CA ASN A 222 12.83 5.07 23.55
C ASN A 222 12.82 4.17 22.30
N LEU A 223 12.04 3.08 22.35
CA LEU A 223 11.88 2.12 21.25
C LEU A 223 11.28 2.71 19.96
N ALA A 224 10.73 3.93 19.97
CA ALA A 224 10.33 4.63 18.76
C ALA A 224 11.55 5.08 17.90
N ASN A 225 12.71 5.28 18.52
CA ASN A 225 13.93 5.68 17.81
C ASN A 225 14.45 4.54 16.93
N ASN A 226 14.65 4.84 15.64
CA ASN A 226 15.08 3.89 14.60
C ASN A 226 14.27 2.57 14.61
N ARG A 227 12.96 2.69 14.85
CA ARG A 227 12.07 1.54 15.06
C ARG A 227 12.03 0.60 13.86
N GLN A 228 11.96 1.12 12.64
CA GLN A 228 11.86 0.27 11.44
C GLN A 228 13.17 -0.48 11.21
N THR A 229 14.32 0.18 11.40
CA THR A 229 15.65 -0.42 11.27
C THR A 229 15.82 -1.54 12.28
N ARG A 230 15.53 -1.29 13.55
CA ARG A 230 15.58 -2.32 14.60
C ARG A 230 14.61 -3.47 14.31
N MET A 231 13.37 -3.18 13.91
CA MET A 231 12.36 -4.22 13.71
C MET A 231 12.50 -5.03 12.39
N LEU A 232 13.29 -4.55 11.43
CA LEU A 232 13.56 -5.25 10.16
C LEU A 232 14.92 -5.96 10.16
N ALA A 233 15.82 -5.63 11.09
CA ALA A 233 17.11 -6.26 11.24
C ALA A 233 17.02 -7.60 11.99
N ASP A 234 18.02 -8.44 11.72
CA ASP A 234 18.45 -9.49 12.64
C ASP A 234 19.20 -8.86 13.82
N LEU A 235 18.65 -8.98 15.03
CA LEU A 235 19.23 -8.44 16.26
C LEU A 235 20.33 -9.34 16.84
N SER A 236 20.43 -10.61 16.45
CA SER A 236 21.49 -11.52 16.93
C SER A 236 22.88 -11.05 16.48
N LEU A 237 22.97 -10.44 15.28
CA LEU A 237 24.20 -9.89 14.69
C LEU A 237 24.90 -8.83 15.55
N VAL A 238 24.21 -8.25 16.53
CA VAL A 238 24.73 -7.21 17.44
C VAL A 238 24.66 -7.60 18.92
N GLY A 239 24.44 -8.89 19.22
CA GLY A 239 24.27 -9.38 20.60
C GLY A 239 22.94 -8.97 21.22
N CYS A 240 21.86 -9.01 20.44
CA CYS A 240 20.51 -8.67 20.87
C CYS A 240 20.43 -7.26 21.49
N TYR A 241 19.80 -7.11 22.66
CA TYR A 241 19.65 -5.82 23.35
C TYR A 241 20.86 -5.42 24.22
N ASN A 242 21.91 -6.25 24.27
CA ASN A 242 23.14 -5.85 24.97
C ASN A 242 23.90 -4.81 24.13
N VAL A 243 23.83 -3.55 24.55
CA VAL A 243 24.52 -2.43 23.89
C VAL A 243 26.02 -2.37 24.19
N SER A 244 26.52 -3.19 25.12
CA SER A 244 27.95 -3.18 25.53
C SER A 244 28.86 -3.99 24.60
N THR A 245 28.32 -4.62 23.56
CA THR A 245 29.03 -5.57 22.69
C THR A 245 29.93 -4.91 21.65
N MET A 246 29.59 -3.69 21.23
CA MET A 246 30.27 -2.93 20.17
C MET A 246 29.85 -1.44 20.26
N SER A 247 30.50 -0.57 19.48
CA SER A 247 30.17 0.87 19.49
C SER A 247 28.78 1.17 18.91
N GLU A 248 28.15 2.28 19.30
CA GLU A 248 26.79 2.62 18.84
C GLU A 248 26.69 2.76 17.32
N ASP A 249 27.60 3.49 16.67
CA ASP A 249 27.57 3.69 15.22
C ASP A 249 27.87 2.38 14.45
N GLU A 250 28.76 1.52 14.95
CA GLU A 250 29.03 0.19 14.39
C GLU A 250 27.80 -0.71 14.50
N ARG A 251 27.19 -0.78 15.69
CA ARG A 251 25.95 -1.50 15.97
C ARG A 251 24.85 -1.11 15.00
N TRP A 252 24.61 0.18 14.83
CA TRP A 252 23.56 0.65 13.92
C TRP A 252 23.91 0.48 12.44
N ALA A 253 25.18 0.55 12.05
CA ALA A 253 25.59 0.24 10.68
C ALA A 253 25.30 -1.23 10.32
N VAL A 254 25.59 -2.17 11.24
CA VAL A 254 25.26 -3.60 11.09
C VAL A 254 23.73 -3.79 11.00
N LEU A 255 22.96 -3.14 11.89
CA LEU A 255 21.50 -3.20 11.87
C LEU A 255 20.91 -2.63 10.57
N LEU A 256 21.44 -1.51 10.05
CA LEU A 256 20.98 -0.91 8.80
C LEU A 256 21.16 -1.86 7.61
N GLU A 257 22.35 -2.45 7.46
CA GLU A 257 22.63 -3.37 6.36
C GLU A 257 21.85 -4.69 6.49
N SER A 258 21.62 -5.17 7.72
CA SER A 258 20.71 -6.28 8.00
C SER A 258 19.27 -5.95 7.57
N ALA A 259 18.72 -4.81 8.00
CA ALA A 259 17.39 -4.35 7.63
C ALA A 259 17.21 -4.16 6.11
N LYS A 260 18.19 -3.54 5.43
CA LYS A 260 18.20 -3.39 3.95
C LYS A 260 18.21 -4.73 3.23
N ARG A 261 18.98 -5.72 3.72
CA ARG A 261 19.05 -7.07 3.18
C ARG A 261 17.72 -7.80 3.35
N ASN A 262 17.16 -7.76 4.56
CA ASN A 262 15.90 -8.41 4.91
C ASN A 262 14.73 -7.82 4.11
N LEU A 263 14.59 -6.48 4.08
CA LEU A 263 13.57 -5.78 3.29
C LEU A 263 13.65 -6.09 1.79
N ARG A 264 14.87 -6.17 1.22
CA ARG A 264 15.08 -6.55 -0.19
C ARG A 264 14.71 -8.01 -0.45
N GLY A 265 14.99 -8.89 0.51
CA GLY A 265 14.67 -10.32 0.50
C GLY A 265 13.17 -10.62 0.61
N MET A 266 12.38 -9.75 1.26
CA MET A 266 10.92 -9.91 1.35
C MET A 266 10.28 -10.06 -0.04
N ALA A 267 9.28 -10.96 -0.11
CA ALA A 267 8.42 -11.14 -1.27
C ALA A 267 7.81 -9.80 -1.71
N PHE A 268 7.24 -9.07 -0.76
CA PHE A 268 6.58 -7.78 -0.98
C PHE A 268 6.74 -6.87 0.23
N PHE A 269 6.79 -5.56 -0.01
CA PHE A 269 6.55 -4.53 1.02
C PHE A 269 5.83 -3.33 0.38
N GLY A 270 5.06 -2.60 1.19
CA GLY A 270 4.29 -1.43 0.78
C GLY A 270 4.78 -0.15 1.44
N LEU A 271 4.44 1.00 0.83
CA LEU A 271 4.70 2.33 1.38
C LEU A 271 3.38 3.09 1.58
N THR A 272 3.28 3.79 2.72
CA THR A 272 2.03 4.40 3.22
C THR A 272 1.51 5.56 2.37
N GLU A 273 2.42 6.28 1.72
CA GLU A 273 2.22 7.42 0.85
C GLU A 273 1.96 7.04 -0.61
N TYR A 274 2.00 5.74 -0.93
CA TYR A 274 1.77 5.21 -2.28
C TYR A 274 0.76 4.05 -2.27
N GLN A 275 -0.40 4.23 -1.61
CA GLN A 275 -1.41 3.17 -1.42
C GLN A 275 -1.80 2.46 -2.73
N ARG A 276 -1.90 3.18 -3.85
CA ARG A 276 -2.22 2.60 -5.17
C ARG A 276 -1.09 1.77 -5.77
N LYS A 277 0.16 2.22 -5.62
CA LYS A 277 1.33 1.45 -6.07
C LYS A 277 1.55 0.22 -5.20
N THR A 278 1.28 0.35 -3.90
CA THR A 278 1.29 -0.73 -2.90
C THR A 278 0.27 -1.80 -3.29
N GLN A 279 -0.97 -1.42 -3.60
CA GLN A 279 -1.99 -2.34 -4.14
C GLN A 279 -1.48 -3.05 -5.40
N TYR A 280 -1.09 -2.30 -6.43
CA TYR A 280 -0.64 -2.84 -7.72
C TYR A 280 0.54 -3.82 -7.59
N LEU A 281 1.57 -3.46 -6.82
CA LEU A 281 2.73 -4.34 -6.64
C LEU A 281 2.37 -5.59 -5.84
N PHE A 282 1.46 -5.52 -4.86
CA PHE A 282 1.00 -6.72 -4.14
C PHE A 282 0.28 -7.67 -5.10
N GLU A 283 -0.70 -7.14 -5.85
CA GLU A 283 -1.50 -7.89 -6.81
C GLU A 283 -0.63 -8.62 -7.85
N ARG A 284 0.40 -7.93 -8.37
CA ARG A 284 1.34 -8.50 -9.34
C ARG A 284 2.41 -9.41 -8.72
N THR A 285 2.74 -9.26 -7.43
CA THR A 285 3.70 -10.15 -6.75
C THR A 285 3.10 -11.52 -6.51
N PHE A 286 1.86 -11.59 -6.02
CA PHE A 286 1.21 -12.85 -5.61
C PHE A 286 0.17 -13.37 -6.60
N ASN A 287 -0.03 -12.68 -7.73
CA ASN A 287 -1.10 -12.97 -8.71
C ASN A 287 -2.50 -13.04 -8.07
N LEU A 288 -2.80 -12.03 -7.25
CA LEU A 288 -4.06 -11.87 -6.51
C LEU A 288 -4.69 -10.51 -6.84
N GLU A 289 -5.96 -10.31 -6.49
CA GLU A 289 -6.66 -9.03 -6.67
C GLU A 289 -7.36 -8.58 -5.38
N PHE A 290 -7.48 -7.27 -5.17
CA PHE A 290 -8.29 -6.74 -4.08
C PHE A 290 -9.71 -6.41 -4.55
N ILE A 291 -10.72 -6.89 -3.79
CA ILE A 291 -12.14 -6.58 -4.03
C ILE A 291 -12.38 -5.07 -4.13
N ALA A 292 -11.73 -4.31 -3.24
CA ALA A 292 -11.89 -2.88 -3.12
C ALA A 292 -10.58 -2.13 -3.42
N PRO A 293 -10.62 -1.07 -4.23
CA PRO A 293 -9.46 -0.23 -4.50
C PRO A 293 -8.92 0.45 -3.24
N PHE A 294 -7.60 0.47 -3.06
CA PHE A 294 -6.96 1.19 -1.95
C PHE A 294 -7.15 2.71 -2.10
N THR A 295 -7.36 3.41 -0.99
CA THR A 295 -7.55 4.88 -0.96
C THR A 295 -6.39 5.57 -0.26
N GLN A 296 -5.95 6.70 -0.81
CA GLN A 296 -4.84 7.48 -0.24
C GLN A 296 -5.39 8.44 0.82
N LEU A 297 -5.00 8.27 2.08
CA LEU A 297 -5.45 9.09 3.21
C LEU A 297 -4.28 9.95 3.73
N ASN A 298 -4.15 11.17 3.20
CA ASN A 298 -3.05 12.08 3.57
C ASN A 298 -3.28 12.80 4.91
N GLY A 299 -4.54 12.96 5.33
CA GLY A 299 -4.91 13.55 6.62
C GLY A 299 -4.65 12.59 7.79
N THR A 300 -3.39 12.48 8.21
CA THR A 300 -3.01 11.65 9.37
C THR A 300 -2.88 12.48 10.64
N ARG A 301 -3.03 11.83 11.81
CA ARG A 301 -2.80 12.47 13.13
C ARG A 301 -1.37 12.95 13.36
N ALA A 302 -0.42 12.58 12.49
CA ALA A 302 0.95 13.09 12.50
C ALA A 302 1.08 14.35 11.63
N ALA A 303 0.39 14.41 10.48
CA ALA A 303 0.38 15.58 9.60
C ALA A 303 -0.30 16.81 10.23
N SER A 304 -1.14 16.62 11.24
CA SER A 304 -1.78 17.70 12.02
C SER A 304 -0.96 18.17 13.23
N VAL A 305 0.32 17.80 13.34
CA VAL A 305 1.21 18.24 14.42
C VAL A 305 2.12 19.33 13.88
N ASP A 306 1.99 20.54 14.41
CA ASP A 306 3.01 21.57 14.23
C ASP A 306 4.22 21.24 15.11
N VAL A 307 5.42 21.30 14.54
CA VAL A 307 6.69 20.89 15.17
C VAL A 307 7.75 21.93 14.84
N PRO A 308 8.38 22.59 15.84
CA PRO A 308 9.42 23.58 15.59
C PRO A 308 10.58 23.02 14.75
N PRO A 309 11.20 23.82 13.85
CA PRO A 309 12.28 23.34 12.97
C PRO A 309 13.45 22.67 13.71
N GLN A 310 13.79 23.15 14.91
CA GLN A 310 14.81 22.57 15.78
C GLN A 310 14.41 21.15 16.21
N THR A 311 13.18 20.97 16.70
CA THR A 311 12.62 19.68 17.09
C THR A 311 12.50 18.72 15.89
N GLN A 312 12.15 19.22 14.69
CA GLN A 312 12.18 18.42 13.46
C GLN A 312 13.60 17.89 13.18
N HIS A 313 14.62 18.74 13.32
CA HIS A 313 16.02 18.31 13.15
C HIS A 313 16.41 17.24 14.18
N THR A 314 16.07 17.41 15.46
CA THR A 314 16.32 16.41 16.51
C THR A 314 15.66 15.07 16.18
N ILE A 315 14.39 15.08 15.74
CA ILE A 315 13.68 13.85 15.33
C ILE A 315 14.38 13.15 14.16
N LEU A 316 14.88 13.90 13.18
CA LEU A 316 15.64 13.35 12.05
C LEU A 316 16.98 12.75 12.49
N GLN A 317 17.68 13.35 13.45
CA GLN A 317 18.94 12.80 13.98
C GLN A 317 18.70 11.53 14.80
N LEU A 318 17.72 11.54 15.71
CA LEU A 318 17.31 10.36 16.47
C LEU A 318 16.89 9.19 15.59
N ASN A 319 16.42 9.47 14.37
CA ASN A 319 15.97 8.47 13.40
C ASN A 319 16.88 8.40 12.16
N LYS A 320 18.17 8.77 12.27
CA LYS A 320 19.13 8.84 11.14
C LYS A 320 19.23 7.53 10.35
N TRP A 321 19.01 6.39 11.00
CA TRP A 321 19.08 5.06 10.37
C TRP A 321 17.75 4.70 9.70
N ASP A 322 16.62 5.00 10.33
CA ASP A 322 15.29 4.86 9.72
C ASP A 322 15.11 5.74 8.48
N VAL A 323 15.68 6.95 8.48
CA VAL A 323 15.71 7.84 7.31
C VAL A 323 16.47 7.17 6.15
N GLN A 324 17.68 6.65 6.40
CA GLN A 324 18.47 5.94 5.38
C GLN A 324 17.78 4.67 4.87
N LEU A 325 17.18 3.89 5.76
CA LEU A 325 16.44 2.69 5.40
C LEU A 325 15.21 3.03 4.54
N TYR A 326 14.46 4.08 4.91
CA TYR A 326 13.31 4.57 4.15
C TYR A 326 13.71 5.10 2.77
N GLU A 327 14.83 5.83 2.64
CA GLU A 327 15.31 6.27 1.32
C GLU A 327 15.63 5.10 0.40
N TYR A 328 16.30 4.06 0.92
CA TYR A 328 16.58 2.81 0.21
C TYR A 328 15.30 2.04 -0.13
N ALA A 329 14.36 1.94 0.81
CA ALA A 329 13.05 1.29 0.63
C ALA A 329 12.23 1.97 -0.47
N ARG A 330 12.17 3.30 -0.47
CA ARG A 330 11.47 4.13 -1.45
C ARG A 330 12.06 3.96 -2.85
N ASP A 331 13.38 3.96 -2.97
CA ASP A 331 14.06 3.76 -4.24
C ASP A 331 13.78 2.36 -4.82
N LEU A 332 13.95 1.31 -4.00
CA LEU A 332 13.65 -0.07 -4.37
C LEU A 332 12.18 -0.26 -4.77
N PHE A 333 11.24 0.30 -4.00
CA PHE A 333 9.81 0.20 -4.26
C PHE A 333 9.40 0.88 -5.58
N LEU A 334 9.89 2.10 -5.83
CA LEU A 334 9.55 2.84 -7.04
C LEU A 334 10.21 2.21 -8.28
N GLN A 335 11.43 1.69 -8.17
CA GLN A 335 12.05 0.89 -9.24
C GLN A 335 11.28 -0.42 -9.51
N ARG A 336 10.88 -1.18 -8.48
CA ARG A 336 10.01 -2.37 -8.60
C ARG A 336 8.72 -2.03 -9.36
N PHE A 337 8.04 -0.94 -8.97
CA PHE A 337 6.81 -0.48 -9.63
C PHE A 337 7.05 -0.13 -11.10
N GLN A 338 8.13 0.60 -11.42
CA GLN A 338 8.47 0.95 -12.80
C GLN A 338 8.75 -0.29 -13.65
N VAL A 339 9.52 -1.25 -13.14
CA VAL A 339 9.84 -2.49 -13.85
C VAL A 339 8.60 -3.34 -14.11
N ALA A 340 7.76 -3.58 -13.09
CA ALA A 340 6.51 -4.33 -13.24
C ALA A 340 5.57 -3.67 -14.28
N ARG A 341 5.37 -2.36 -14.19
CA ARG A 341 4.50 -1.63 -15.13
C ARG A 341 5.07 -1.53 -16.54
N GLN A 342 6.39 -1.56 -16.71
CA GLN A 342 7.02 -1.68 -18.02
C GLN A 342 6.85 -3.09 -18.62
N GLN A 343 6.96 -4.15 -17.82
CA GLN A 343 6.77 -5.54 -18.26
C GLN A 343 5.32 -5.78 -18.69
N GLU A 344 4.34 -5.38 -17.88
CA GLU A 344 2.91 -5.46 -18.22
C GLU A 344 2.60 -4.70 -19.53
N ARG A 345 3.17 -3.51 -19.72
CA ARG A 345 3.04 -2.74 -20.97
C ARG A 345 3.68 -3.44 -22.18
N ARG A 346 4.77 -4.19 -22.01
CA ARG A 346 5.40 -4.99 -23.09
C ARG A 346 4.52 -6.18 -23.46
N GLN A 347 4.11 -6.98 -22.47
CA GLN A 347 3.19 -8.11 -22.66
C GLN A 347 1.87 -7.68 -23.32
N ALA A 348 1.30 -6.55 -22.90
CA ALA A 348 0.09 -5.99 -23.51
C ALA A 348 0.28 -5.46 -24.94
N ARG A 349 1.52 -5.14 -25.37
CA ARG A 349 1.84 -4.83 -26.78
C ARG A 349 1.99 -6.11 -27.59
N GLU A 350 2.70 -7.11 -27.05
CA GLU A 350 2.91 -8.42 -27.67
C GLU A 350 1.58 -9.14 -27.91
N ARG A 351 0.68 -9.20 -26.92
CA ARG A 351 -0.68 -9.76 -27.06
C ARG A 351 -1.46 -9.08 -28.20
N ARG A 352 -1.46 -7.74 -28.26
CA ARG A 352 -2.11 -6.97 -29.34
C ARG A 352 -1.47 -7.18 -30.71
N GLN A 353 -0.17 -7.45 -30.79
CA GLN A 353 0.50 -7.82 -32.04
C GLN A 353 0.14 -9.25 -32.49
N GLN A 354 0.09 -10.20 -31.56
CA GLN A 354 -0.35 -11.58 -31.83
C GLN A 354 -1.80 -11.63 -32.29
N GLU A 355 -2.69 -10.88 -31.62
CA GLU A 355 -4.10 -10.74 -32.00
C GLU A 355 -4.26 -10.15 -33.40
N ARG A 356 -3.52 -9.08 -33.74
CA ARG A 356 -3.48 -8.54 -35.10
C ARG A 356 -2.95 -9.53 -36.15
N ARG A 357 -1.97 -10.37 -35.80
CA ARG A 357 -1.49 -11.44 -36.69
C ARG A 357 -2.55 -12.53 -36.90
N ARG A 358 -3.25 -12.94 -35.84
CA ARG A 358 -4.37 -13.90 -35.92
C ARG A 358 -5.53 -13.37 -36.76
N LEU A 359 -5.88 -12.09 -36.59
CA LEU A 359 -6.94 -11.45 -37.39
C LEU A 359 -6.56 -11.36 -38.87
N ARG A 360 -5.30 -11.00 -39.20
CA ARG A 360 -4.82 -11.02 -40.60
C ARG A 360 -4.86 -12.42 -41.19
N GLY A 361 -4.23 -13.39 -40.54
CA GLY A 361 -4.25 -14.78 -41.02
C GLY A 361 -5.67 -15.33 -41.17
N ARG A 362 -6.61 -14.93 -40.31
CA ARG A 362 -8.02 -15.30 -40.46
C ARG A 362 -8.69 -14.64 -41.67
N VAL A 363 -8.38 -13.40 -42.00
CA VAL A 363 -8.83 -12.75 -43.25
C VAL A 363 -8.22 -13.46 -44.45
N ASP A 364 -6.91 -13.72 -44.44
CA ASP A 364 -6.22 -14.44 -45.53
C ASP A 364 -6.85 -15.85 -45.77
N TRP A 365 -7.36 -16.52 -44.73
CA TRP A 365 -8.11 -17.79 -44.82
C TRP A 365 -9.53 -17.63 -45.39
N TRP A 366 -10.27 -16.59 -45.00
CA TRP A 366 -11.61 -16.33 -45.57
C TRP A 366 -11.52 -15.96 -47.06
N ASP A 367 -10.53 -15.14 -47.43
CA ASP A 367 -10.27 -14.77 -48.83
C ASP A 367 -9.89 -16.01 -49.67
N LEU A 368 -9.23 -17.01 -49.07
CA LEU A 368 -8.95 -18.31 -49.69
C LEU A 368 -10.20 -19.19 -49.83
N GLU A 369 -11.07 -19.24 -48.83
CA GLU A 369 -12.35 -19.96 -48.92
C GLU A 369 -13.29 -19.32 -49.96
N GLU A 370 -13.42 -17.99 -50.00
CA GLU A 370 -14.25 -17.31 -51.01
C GLU A 370 -13.74 -17.60 -52.43
N ASN A 371 -12.43 -17.48 -52.69
CA ASN A 371 -11.86 -17.80 -54.00
C ASN A 371 -12.08 -19.28 -54.38
N LEU A 372 -11.87 -20.22 -53.46
CA LEU A 372 -12.15 -21.65 -53.71
C LEU A 372 -13.63 -21.89 -54.06
N THR A 373 -14.57 -21.25 -53.36
CA THR A 373 -16.00 -21.39 -53.69
C THR A 373 -16.40 -20.68 -54.98
N MET A 374 -15.68 -19.64 -55.40
CA MET A 374 -15.91 -18.94 -56.67
C MET A 374 -15.40 -19.75 -57.87
N ASP A 375 -14.21 -20.34 -57.75
CA ASP A 375 -13.65 -21.23 -58.78
C ASP A 375 -14.54 -22.46 -58.97
N ASP A 376 -14.98 -23.10 -57.88
CA ASP A 376 -15.92 -24.24 -57.92
C ASP A 376 -17.28 -23.85 -58.55
N TYR A 377 -17.71 -22.59 -58.42
CA TYR A 377 -18.93 -22.09 -59.08
C TYR A 377 -18.74 -21.81 -60.58
N LEU A 378 -17.53 -21.45 -61.01
CA LEU A 378 -17.19 -21.20 -62.42
C LEU A 378 -16.97 -22.51 -63.19
N ASP A 379 -16.28 -23.48 -62.60
CA ASP A 379 -16.03 -24.82 -63.18
C ASP A 379 -17.36 -25.56 -63.41
N ASN A 380 -18.34 -25.38 -62.50
CA ASN A 380 -19.71 -25.88 -62.65
C ASN A 380 -20.56 -25.12 -63.69
N VAL A 381 -20.13 -23.95 -64.18
CA VAL A 381 -20.83 -23.16 -65.21
C VAL A 381 -20.27 -23.43 -66.61
N GLU A 382 -18.98 -23.77 -66.75
CA GLU A 382 -18.41 -24.20 -68.05
C GLU A 382 -18.87 -25.61 -68.49
N GLN A 383 -19.55 -26.37 -67.61
CA GLN A 383 -20.08 -27.71 -67.90
C GLN A 383 -21.53 -27.77 -68.46
N TRP A 384 -22.18 -26.64 -68.75
CA TRP A 384 -23.58 -26.58 -69.22
C TRP A 384 -23.76 -26.00 -70.63
#